data_AF-A0A962Z656-F1
#
_entry.id   AF-A0A962Z656-F1
#
_cell.length_a   1.000
_cell.length_b   1.000
_cell.length_c   1.000
_cell.angle_alpha   90.00
_cell.angle_beta   90.00
_cell.angle_gamma   90.00
#
_symmetry.space_group_name_H-M   'P 1'
#
loop_
_entity.id
_entity.type
_entity.pdbx_description
1 polymer ?
#
loop_
_entity_poly.entity_id
_entity_poly.type
_entity_poly.pdbx_seq_one_letter_code
_entity_poly.pdbx_strand_id
1 'polypeptide(L)'
;QAKTGQKIDVPISARLGKALEEAPRVSPVICTRNGRPWKADHFRHTFKKAMVKARIEGRTFHDLRRTAVVRMAEAGCTIPEIASLSGHQLETTSRIIETYLPRNRRLAQAAVAKLEQWQPEFEPE
;
A
#
# COMPACT_ATOMS: atom_id res chain seq x y z
N GLN A 1 10.24 -10.25 -5.22
CA GLN A 1 10.73 -8.87 -5.16
C GLN A 1 11.94 -8.78 -6.10
N ALA A 2 11.91 -7.92 -7.12
CA ALA A 2 12.88 -7.96 -8.23
C ALA A 2 14.30 -7.48 -7.86
N LYS A 3 14.45 -6.68 -6.81
CA LYS A 3 15.75 -6.15 -6.34
C LYS A 3 16.47 -7.09 -5.36
N THR A 4 15.74 -7.92 -4.62
CA THR A 4 16.25 -8.78 -3.54
C THR A 4 16.03 -10.27 -3.83
N GLY A 5 15.31 -10.62 -4.89
CA GLY A 5 14.98 -12.00 -5.24
C GLY A 5 13.98 -12.69 -4.30
N GLN A 6 13.65 -12.08 -3.15
CA GLN A 6 12.76 -12.68 -2.15
C GLN A 6 11.34 -12.85 -2.69
N LYS A 7 10.77 -14.05 -2.51
CA LYS A 7 9.33 -14.29 -2.70
C LYS A 7 8.61 -13.66 -1.52
N ILE A 8 7.59 -12.86 -1.81
CA ILE A 8 6.77 -12.19 -0.80
C ILE A 8 5.33 -12.60 -1.08
N ASP A 9 4.70 -13.23 -0.10
CA ASP A 9 3.27 -13.50 -0.12
C ASP A 9 2.55 -12.25 0.37
N VAL A 10 1.75 -11.67 -0.53
CA VAL A 10 1.02 -10.43 -0.24
C VAL A 10 -0.45 -10.79 -0.06
N PRO A 11 -0.99 -10.77 1.17
CA PRO A 11 -2.41 -11.01 1.39
C PRO A 11 -3.23 -9.93 0.68
N ILE A 12 -4.35 -10.35 0.09
CA ILE A 12 -5.27 -9.43 -0.57
C ILE A 12 -6.34 -8.96 0.42
N SER A 13 -6.67 -7.68 0.38
CA SER A 13 -7.83 -7.17 1.13
C SER A 13 -9.13 -7.74 0.56
N ALA A 14 -10.18 -7.85 1.38
CA ALA A 14 -11.51 -8.28 0.94
C ALA A 14 -12.02 -7.46 -0.25
N ARG A 15 -11.75 -6.15 -0.27
CA ARG A 15 -12.09 -5.25 -1.38
C ARG A 15 -11.39 -5.64 -2.68
N LEU A 16 -10.11 -5.98 -2.63
CA LEU A 16 -9.37 -6.45 -3.81
C LEU A 16 -9.86 -7.84 -4.24
N GLY A 17 -10.14 -8.73 -3.30
CA GLY A 17 -10.72 -10.05 -3.58
C GLY A 17 -12.00 -9.96 -4.40
N LYS A 18 -12.97 -9.16 -3.92
CA LYS A 18 -14.23 -8.92 -4.62
C LYS A 18 -14.02 -8.36 -6.04
N ALA A 19 -13.13 -7.38 -6.19
CA ALA A 19 -12.84 -6.81 -7.51
C ALA A 19 -12.20 -7.81 -8.49
N LEU A 20 -11.41 -8.76 -7.99
CA LEU A 20 -10.81 -9.84 -8.80
C LEU A 20 -11.81 -10.95 -9.14
N GLU A 21 -12.83 -11.17 -8.31
CA GLU A 21 -13.93 -12.10 -8.59
C GLU A 21 -14.87 -11.58 -9.68
N GLU A 22 -15.15 -10.27 -9.67
CA GLU A 22 -15.98 -9.62 -10.69
C GLU A 22 -15.26 -9.45 -12.04
N ALA A 23 -13.92 -9.48 -12.04
CA ALA A 23 -13.12 -9.36 -13.25
C ALA A 23 -13.06 -10.68 -14.04
N PRO A 24 -13.18 -10.65 -15.39
CA PRO A 24 -12.99 -11.84 -16.21
C PRO A 24 -11.62 -12.49 -16.00
N ARG A 25 -11.59 -13.77 -15.60
CA ARG A 25 -10.37 -14.53 -15.35
C ARG A 25 -9.82 -15.14 -16.63
N VAL A 26 -9.04 -14.36 -17.39
CA VAL A 26 -8.48 -14.77 -18.68
C VAL A 26 -7.01 -15.23 -18.62
N SER A 27 -6.31 -14.96 -17.52
CA SER A 27 -4.87 -15.21 -17.37
C SER A 27 -4.46 -15.17 -15.88
N PRO A 28 -3.33 -15.82 -15.48
CA PRO A 28 -2.76 -15.69 -14.14
C PRO A 28 -2.25 -14.28 -13.81
N VAL A 29 -2.11 -13.40 -14.80
CA VAL A 29 -1.71 -12.00 -14.63
C VAL A 29 -2.81 -11.07 -15.14
N ILE A 30 -2.82 -9.83 -14.64
CA ILE A 30 -3.72 -8.80 -15.15
C ILE A 30 -3.31 -8.46 -16.60
N CYS A 31 -4.24 -8.68 -17.52
CA CYS A 31 -4.03 -8.45 -18.95
C CYS A 31 -4.68 -7.15 -19.43
N THR A 32 -4.26 -6.69 -20.61
CA THR A 32 -4.99 -5.71 -21.42
C THR A 32 -6.28 -6.34 -21.96
N ARG A 33 -7.19 -5.51 -22.51
CA ARG A 33 -8.50 -5.94 -23.04
C ARG A 33 -8.42 -7.05 -24.10
N ASN A 34 -7.31 -7.16 -24.82
CA ASN A 34 -7.05 -8.21 -25.81
C ASN A 34 -6.38 -9.48 -25.22
N GLY A 35 -6.38 -9.65 -23.90
CA GLY A 35 -5.84 -10.84 -23.22
C GLY A 35 -4.31 -10.91 -23.11
N ARG A 36 -3.58 -9.91 -23.59
CA ARG A 36 -2.10 -9.88 -23.52
C ARG A 36 -1.61 -9.25 -22.21
N PRO A 37 -0.46 -9.67 -21.66
CA PRO A 37 0.15 -8.97 -20.54
C PRO A 37 0.46 -7.51 -20.88
N TRP A 38 0.40 -6.64 -19.86
CA TRP A 38 0.77 -5.24 -20.00
C TRP A 38 2.26 -5.09 -20.33
N LYS A 39 2.57 -4.34 -21.40
CA LYS A 39 3.91 -3.75 -21.59
C LYS A 39 4.03 -2.50 -20.71
N ALA A 40 5.20 -2.27 -20.13
CA ALA A 40 5.43 -1.17 -19.19
C ALA A 40 5.05 0.21 -19.79
N ASP A 41 5.46 0.48 -21.03
CA ASP A 41 5.15 1.77 -21.68
C ASP A 41 3.67 1.94 -22.01
N HIS A 42 3.02 0.86 -22.47
CA HIS A 42 1.58 0.87 -22.71
C HIS A 42 0.80 1.15 -21.42
N PHE A 43 1.23 0.55 -20.31
CA PHE A 43 0.65 0.80 -19.00
C PHE A 43 0.84 2.25 -18.57
N ARG A 44 2.06 2.80 -18.68
CA ARG A 44 2.35 4.21 -18.35
C ARG A 44 1.46 5.17 -19.14
N HIS A 45 1.29 4.94 -20.44
CA HIS A 45 0.40 5.76 -21.28
C HIS A 45 -1.06 5.69 -20.84
N THR A 46 -1.55 4.48 -20.57
CA THR A 46 -2.93 4.27 -20.10
C THR A 46 -3.16 4.91 -18.74
N PHE A 47 -2.20 4.77 -17.83
CA PHE A 47 -2.25 5.41 -16.52
C PHE A 47 -2.27 6.94 -16.65
N LYS A 48 -1.45 7.53 -17.53
CA LYS A 48 -1.47 8.98 -17.81
C LYS A 48 -2.85 9.45 -18.30
N LYS A 49 -3.51 8.68 -19.17
CA LYS A 49 -4.89 8.98 -19.60
C LYS A 49 -5.88 8.93 -18.44
N ALA A 50 -5.76 7.95 -17.55
CA ALA A 50 -6.59 7.85 -16.36
C ALA A 50 -6.38 9.05 -15.42
N MET A 51 -5.13 9.49 -15.24
CA MET A 51 -4.77 10.68 -14.45
C MET A 51 -5.40 11.95 -15.02
N VAL A 52 -5.34 12.16 -16.34
CA VAL A 52 -5.99 13.30 -17.01
C VAL A 52 -7.50 13.29 -16.78
N LYS A 53 -8.15 12.12 -16.95
CA LYS A 53 -9.59 11.98 -16.69
C LYS A 53 -9.96 12.27 -15.23
N ALA A 54 -9.09 11.91 -14.30
CA ALA A 54 -9.25 12.17 -12.87
C ALA A 54 -8.84 13.60 -12.45
N ARG A 55 -8.31 14.42 -13.36
CA ARG A 55 -7.77 15.77 -13.09
C ARG A 55 -6.65 15.75 -12.03
N ILE A 56 -5.77 14.76 -12.10
CA ILE A 56 -4.61 14.65 -11.21
C ILE A 56 -3.34 14.93 -12.00
N GLU A 57 -2.51 15.83 -11.48
CA GLU A 57 -1.25 16.26 -12.11
C GLU A 57 -0.03 15.95 -11.23
N GLY A 58 1.16 15.90 -11.83
CA GLY A 58 2.43 15.77 -11.11
C GLY A 58 2.64 14.47 -10.35
N ARG A 59 1.87 13.41 -10.63
CA ARG A 59 2.02 12.08 -10.01
C ARG A 59 2.29 10.98 -11.02
N THR A 60 2.84 9.90 -10.50
CA THR A 60 3.27 8.71 -11.20
C THR A 60 2.55 7.47 -10.65
N PHE A 61 2.62 6.35 -11.35
CA PHE A 61 2.08 5.09 -10.84
C PHE A 61 2.71 4.64 -9.51
N HIS A 62 4.00 4.96 -9.30
CA HIS A 62 4.70 4.63 -8.06
C HIS A 62 4.11 5.34 -6.84
N ASP A 63 3.43 6.47 -7.04
CA ASP A 63 2.79 7.20 -5.94
C ASP A 63 1.66 6.41 -5.30
N LEU A 64 0.96 5.53 -6.04
CA LEU A 64 -0.08 4.68 -5.46
C LEU A 64 0.45 3.81 -4.32
N ARG A 65 1.67 3.29 -4.49
CA ARG A 65 2.33 2.47 -3.47
C ARG A 65 2.78 3.31 -2.27
N ARG A 66 3.25 4.55 -2.49
CA ARG A 66 3.51 5.50 -1.40
C ARG A 66 2.22 5.85 -0.65
N THR A 67 1.12 6.07 -1.37
CA THR A 67 -0.20 6.30 -0.77
C THR A 67 -0.66 5.12 0.06
N ALA A 68 -0.42 3.88 -0.38
CA ALA A 68 -0.74 2.69 0.42
C ALA A 68 0.04 2.66 1.75
N VAL A 69 1.35 2.98 1.71
CA VAL A 69 2.19 3.11 2.92
C VAL A 69 1.62 4.16 3.88
N VAL A 70 1.30 5.36 3.39
CA VAL A 70 0.74 6.43 4.20
C VAL A 70 -0.60 6.02 4.82
N ARG A 71 -1.51 5.43 4.04
CA ARG A 71 -2.83 5.01 4.53
C ARG A 71 -2.74 3.92 5.60
N MET A 72 -1.81 2.98 5.47
CA MET A 72 -1.60 1.97 6.51
C MET A 72 -1.05 2.59 7.80
N ALA A 73 -0.12 3.55 7.68
CA ALA A 73 0.38 4.28 8.84
C ALA A 73 -0.74 5.09 9.52
N GLU A 74 -1.62 5.74 8.76
CA GLU A 74 -2.81 6.42 9.28
C GLU A 74 -3.82 5.46 9.93
N ALA A 75 -3.92 4.23 9.42
CA ALA A 75 -4.71 3.16 10.04
C ALA A 75 -4.03 2.58 11.30
N GLY A 76 -2.83 3.04 11.63
CA GLY A 76 -2.10 2.65 12.82
C GLY A 76 -1.33 1.35 12.69
N CYS A 77 -1.10 0.84 11.47
CA CYS A 77 -0.17 -0.27 11.26
C CYS A 77 1.26 0.14 11.66
N THR A 78 2.00 -0.82 12.19
CA THR A 78 3.40 -0.65 12.56
C THR A 78 4.29 -0.59 11.31
N ILE A 79 5.48 0.01 11.44
CA ILE A 79 6.46 0.07 10.33
C ILE A 79 6.81 -1.33 9.80
N PRO A 80 7.04 -2.36 10.64
CA PRO A 80 7.24 -3.73 10.17
C PRO A 80 6.07 -4.31 9.37
N GLU A 81 4.82 -4.14 9.82
CA GLU A 81 3.63 -4.62 9.08
C GLU A 81 3.53 -3.98 7.70
N ILE A 82 3.75 -2.65 7.63
CA ILE A 82 3.73 -1.88 6.38
C ILE A 82 4.87 -2.32 5.46
N ALA A 83 6.07 -2.53 5.99
CA ALA A 83 7.23 -2.99 5.23
C ALA A 83 7.00 -4.39 4.67
N SER A 84 6.41 -5.30 5.44
CA SER A 84 6.05 -6.65 4.99
C SER A 84 5.01 -6.63 3.87
N LEU A 85 3.91 -5.88 4.02
CA LEU A 85 2.86 -5.84 2.99
C LEU A 85 3.32 -5.12 1.73
N SER A 86 4.03 -4.02 1.89
CA SER A 86 4.58 -3.33 0.73
C SER A 86 5.68 -4.19 0.10
N GLY A 87 6.64 -4.71 0.86
CA GLY A 87 7.89 -5.29 0.34
C GLY A 87 8.99 -4.23 0.17
N HIS A 88 8.90 -3.13 0.92
CA HIS A 88 10.00 -2.19 1.12
C HIS A 88 10.90 -2.66 2.27
N GLN A 89 12.15 -2.19 2.29
CA GLN A 89 12.95 -2.26 3.51
C GLN A 89 12.35 -1.35 4.59
N LEU A 90 12.62 -1.64 5.87
CA LEU A 90 12.18 -0.82 7.00
C LEU A 90 12.60 0.65 6.83
N GLU A 91 13.86 0.88 6.47
CA GLU A 91 14.39 2.24 6.24
C GLU A 91 13.63 3.00 5.15
N THR A 92 13.32 2.33 4.03
CA THR A 92 12.54 2.94 2.94
C THR A 92 11.12 3.27 3.42
N THR A 93 10.52 2.40 4.23
CA THR A 93 9.18 2.60 4.79
C THR A 93 9.16 3.82 5.72
N SER A 94 10.12 3.91 6.66
CA SER A 94 10.26 5.05 7.57
C SER A 94 10.41 6.36 6.79
N ARG A 95 11.29 6.40 5.77
CA ARG A 95 11.50 7.60 4.95
C ARG A 95 10.23 8.07 4.24
N ILE A 96 9.43 7.15 3.71
CA ILE A 96 8.13 7.49 3.09
C ILE A 96 7.19 8.09 4.15
N ILE A 97 7.10 7.48 5.33
CA ILE A 97 6.24 7.97 6.42
C ILE A 97 6.69 9.37 6.85
N GLU A 98 7.98 9.59 7.07
CA GLU A 98 8.53 10.90 7.44
C GLU A 98 8.24 11.98 6.38
N THR A 99 8.33 11.63 5.09
CA THR A 99 8.13 12.57 3.99
C THR A 99 6.65 12.95 3.81
N TYR A 100 5.75 11.96 3.87
CA TYR A 100 4.36 12.12 3.44
C TYR A 100 3.33 12.11 4.58
N LEU A 101 3.74 11.72 5.78
CA LEU A 101 2.90 11.70 6.97
C LEU A 101 3.68 12.34 8.14
N PRO A 102 3.92 13.67 8.07
CA PRO A 102 4.65 14.37 9.12
C PRO A 102 3.87 14.28 10.44
N ARG A 103 4.63 14.45 11.53
CA ARG A 103 4.10 14.48 12.91
C ARG A 103 2.91 15.44 12.97
N ASN A 104 1.76 14.94 13.41
CA ASN A 104 0.54 15.71 13.49
C ASN A 104 -0.30 15.31 14.71
N ARG A 105 -1.20 16.21 15.10
CA ARG A 105 -2.06 16.04 16.29
C ARG A 105 -2.91 14.77 16.23
N ARG A 106 -3.41 14.39 15.05
CA ARG A 106 -4.24 13.20 14.87
C ARG A 106 -3.49 11.92 15.21
N LEU A 107 -2.23 11.79 14.77
CA LEU A 107 -1.40 10.63 15.10
C LEU A 107 -1.04 10.58 16.58
N ALA A 108 -0.79 11.74 17.20
CA ALA A 108 -0.55 11.81 18.65
C ALA A 108 -1.78 11.34 19.44
N GLN A 109 -2.99 11.77 19.04
CA GLN A 109 -4.25 11.31 19.65
C GLN A 109 -4.46 9.80 19.47
N ALA A 110 -4.17 9.27 18.27
CA ALA A 110 -4.25 7.83 18.02
C ALA A 110 -3.26 7.03 18.90
N ALA A 111 -2.06 7.58 19.14
CA ALA A 111 -1.08 6.96 20.02
C ALA A 111 -1.57 6.92 21.48
N VAL A 112 -2.16 8.00 21.98
CA VAL A 112 -2.75 8.04 23.33
C VAL A 112 -3.91 7.05 23.45
N ALA A 113 -4.83 7.01 22.48
CA ALA A 113 -5.95 6.07 22.52
C ALA A 113 -5.49 4.60 22.56
N LYS A 114 -4.41 4.27 21.85
CA LYS A 114 -3.80 2.93 21.91
C LYS A 114 -3.16 2.65 23.26
N LEU A 115 -2.50 3.65 23.86
CA LEU A 115 -1.91 3.53 25.20
C LEU A 115 -3.00 3.30 26.26
N GLU A 116 -4.12 4.01 26.19
CA GLU A 116 -5.24 3.85 27.12
C GLU A 116 -5.92 2.48 27.01
N GLN A 117 -5.93 1.89 25.81
CA GLN A 117 -6.42 0.53 25.58
C GLN A 117 -5.42 -0.55 25.97
N TRP A 118 -4.13 -0.19 26.12
CA TRP A 118 -3.10 -1.14 26.48
C TRP A 118 -3.20 -1.46 27.96
N GLN A 119 -3.70 -2.66 28.27
CA GLN A 119 -3.66 -3.25 29.60
C GLN A 119 -2.45 -4.19 29.66
N PRO A 120 -1.38 -3.85 30.40
CA PRO A 120 -0.38 -4.86 30.73
C PRO A 120 -1.08 -5.94 31.56
N GLU A 121 -0.91 -7.20 31.19
CA GLU A 121 -1.34 -8.32 32.03
C GLU A 121 -0.68 -8.13 33.40
N PHE A 122 -1.50 -7.81 34.40
CA PHE A 122 -1.09 -7.88 35.79
C PHE A 122 -1.00 -9.37 36.12
N GLU A 123 0.20 -9.93 36.17
CA GLU A 123 0.46 -11.14 36.95
C GLU A 123 0.69 -10.67 38.40
N PRO A 124 -0.26 -10.90 39.33
CA PRO A 124 0.02 -10.72 40.75
C PRO A 124 0.96 -11.84 41.19
N GLU A 125 2.03 -11.48 41.89
CA GLU A 125 2.91 -12.43 42.61
C GLU A 125 2.14 -13.29 43.63
#